data_AF-A0A3C2DE59-F1
#
_entry.id   AF-A0A3C2DE59-F1
#
_cell.length_a   1.000
_cell.length_b   1.000
_cell.length_c   1.000
_cell.angle_alpha   90.00
_cell.angle_beta   90.00
_cell.angle_gamma   90.00
#
_symmetry.space_group_name_H-M   'P 1'
#
loop_
_entity.id
_entity.type
_entity.pdbx_description
1 polymer ?
#
loop_
_entity_poly.entity_id
_entity_poly.type
_entity_poly.pdbx_seq_one_letter_code
_entity_poly.pdbx_strand_id
1 'polypeptide(L)'
;AEWCGPCKTLGPILDEVVAELAGKIILAKVDIDSNPGVAQAFQVQSIPAVFGLVDGKVASSFVGAQGIDAVRSFVQGLLPAEEISEVERLVALGDEASLVQALTIEADNISAVTALALLLVERDGDGDTDAALKLLDRIPESAETRRIAAMARTEAVDDIEATLAELLKTAKDDEADRQRFVDLLEVLGPDDPRTATWRRRLTSALF
;
A
#
# COMPACT_ATOMS: atom_id res chain seq x y z
N ALA A 1 19.33 -16.43 34.85
CA ALA A 1 19.27 -17.12 36.14
C ALA A 1 18.09 -18.08 36.14
N GLU A 2 18.36 -19.38 36.22
CA GLU A 2 17.33 -20.43 36.16
C GLU A 2 16.37 -20.43 37.36
N TRP A 3 16.82 -19.85 38.47
CA TRP A 3 16.07 -19.72 39.72
C TRP A 3 15.05 -18.58 39.72
N CYS A 4 15.03 -17.73 38.69
CA CYS A 4 14.11 -16.61 38.60
C CYS A 4 12.69 -17.06 38.22
N GLY A 5 11.82 -17.17 39.22
CA GLY A 5 10.38 -17.48 39.03
C GLY A 5 9.68 -16.51 38.07
N PRO A 6 9.72 -15.18 38.29
CA PRO A 6 9.05 -14.21 37.41
C PRO A 6 9.57 -14.22 35.97
N CYS A 7 10.84 -14.59 35.74
CA CYS A 7 11.41 -14.70 34.40
C CYS A 7 10.75 -15.81 33.57
N LYS A 8 10.30 -16.90 34.22
CA LYS A 8 9.61 -18.01 33.55
C LYS A 8 8.25 -17.60 32.99
N THR A 9 7.61 -16.61 33.61
CA THR A 9 6.34 -16.03 33.11
C THR A 9 6.58 -15.01 32.01
N LEU A 10 7.57 -14.13 32.16
CA LEU A 10 7.84 -13.06 31.21
C LEU A 10 8.48 -13.57 29.89
N GLY A 11 9.32 -14.60 29.96
CA GLY A 11 10.04 -15.15 28.80
C GLY A 11 9.12 -15.51 27.62
N PRO A 12 8.07 -16.33 27.82
CA PRO A 12 7.13 -16.68 26.75
C PRO A 12 6.37 -15.48 26.16
N ILE A 13 6.02 -14.48 26.99
CA ILE A 13 5.34 -13.27 26.53
C ILE A 13 6.24 -12.47 25.58
N LEU A 14 7.53 -12.35 25.92
CA LEU A 14 8.52 -11.70 25.04
C LEU A 14 8.72 -12.47 23.73
N ASP A 15 8.77 -13.81 23.79
CA ASP A 15 8.89 -14.66 22.60
C ASP A 15 7.70 -14.46 21.64
N GLU A 16 6.48 -14.45 22.19
CA GLU A 16 5.23 -14.27 21.44
C GLU A 16 5.20 -12.91 20.74
N VAL A 17 5.37 -11.81 21.50
CA VAL A 17 5.30 -10.44 20.96
C VAL A 17 6.41 -10.19 19.92
N VAL A 18 7.62 -10.70 20.13
CA VAL A 18 8.71 -10.50 19.16
C VAL A 18 8.51 -11.35 17.91
N ALA A 19 7.92 -12.55 18.02
CA ALA A 19 7.58 -13.37 16.86
C ALA A 19 6.54 -12.70 15.95
N GLU A 20 5.57 -11.95 16.51
CA GLU A 20 4.60 -11.15 15.75
C GLU A 20 5.26 -10.10 14.83
N LEU A 21 6.48 -9.66 15.14
CA LEU A 21 7.17 -8.59 14.43
C LEU A 21 8.06 -9.06 13.26
N ALA A 22 7.95 -10.33 12.87
CA ALA A 22 8.57 -10.87 11.66
C ALA A 22 10.07 -10.52 11.48
N GLY A 23 10.84 -10.53 12.57
CA GLY A 23 12.29 -10.27 12.54
C GLY A 23 12.71 -8.80 12.62
N LYS A 24 11.76 -7.84 12.75
CA LYS A 24 12.09 -6.42 12.98
C LYS A 24 12.82 -6.18 14.31
N ILE A 25 12.66 -7.08 15.29
CA ILE A 25 13.32 -7.03 16.59
C ILE A 25 13.95 -8.38 16.89
N ILE A 26 15.15 -8.36 17.48
CA ILE A 26 15.87 -9.56 17.94
C ILE A 26 15.75 -9.63 19.46
N LEU A 27 15.20 -10.73 19.97
CA LEU A 27 15.17 -11.01 21.42
C LEU A 27 16.43 -11.78 21.84
N ALA A 28 17.27 -11.14 22.65
CA ALA A 28 18.42 -11.78 23.28
C ALA A 28 18.14 -12.04 24.77
N LYS A 29 18.19 -13.32 25.19
CA LYS A 29 18.06 -13.72 26.60
C LYS A 29 19.44 -13.96 27.19
N VAL A 30 19.78 -13.24 28.26
CA VAL A 30 21.09 -13.33 28.91
C VAL A 30 20.93 -13.93 30.31
N ASP A 31 21.71 -14.97 30.59
CA ASP A 31 21.86 -15.48 31.95
C ASP A 31 22.93 -14.69 32.71
N ILE A 32 22.50 -13.95 33.74
CA ILE A 32 23.38 -13.12 34.56
C ILE A 32 24.39 -13.92 35.41
N ASP A 33 24.07 -15.18 35.78
CA ASP A 33 24.97 -16.02 36.58
C ASP A 33 26.21 -16.40 35.74
N SER A 34 25.97 -16.69 34.46
CA SER A 34 27.01 -17.00 33.47
C SER A 34 27.68 -15.75 32.88
N ASN A 35 27.05 -14.57 32.97
CA ASN A 35 27.50 -13.32 32.34
C ASN A 35 27.52 -12.12 33.32
N PRO A 36 28.29 -12.17 34.42
CA PRO A 36 28.28 -11.13 35.44
C PRO A 36 28.74 -9.76 34.92
N GLY A 37 29.64 -9.72 33.93
CA GLY A 37 30.09 -8.48 33.30
C GLY A 37 28.96 -7.74 32.57
N VAL A 38 28.04 -8.47 31.93
CA VAL A 38 26.86 -7.87 31.28
C VAL A 38 25.91 -7.29 32.31
N ALA A 39 25.66 -8.03 33.40
CA ALA A 39 24.83 -7.55 34.51
C ALA A 39 25.38 -6.25 35.11
N GLN A 40 26.71 -6.15 35.26
CA GLN A 40 27.37 -4.94 35.76
C GLN A 40 27.28 -3.78 34.75
N ALA A 41 27.53 -4.03 33.47
CA ALA A 41 27.50 -3.00 32.42
C ALA A 41 26.12 -2.35 32.27
N PHE A 42 25.05 -3.14 32.41
CA PHE A 42 23.66 -2.68 32.38
C PHE A 42 23.11 -2.31 33.77
N GLN A 43 23.96 -2.32 34.81
CA GLN A 43 23.61 -1.98 36.20
C GLN A 43 22.38 -2.74 36.73
N VAL A 44 22.27 -4.04 36.41
CA VAL A 44 21.14 -4.89 36.81
C VAL A 44 21.17 -5.14 38.31
N GLN A 45 20.17 -4.61 39.03
CA GLN A 45 20.02 -4.80 40.48
C GLN A 45 19.00 -5.87 40.87
N SER A 46 18.08 -6.21 39.96
CA SER A 46 17.06 -7.24 40.16
C SER A 46 16.63 -7.84 38.83
N ILE A 47 16.04 -9.03 38.86
CA ILE A 47 15.61 -9.76 37.66
C ILE A 47 14.12 -10.13 37.72
N PRO A 48 13.43 -10.20 36.57
CA PRO A 48 13.93 -9.87 35.22
C PRO A 48 14.17 -8.37 35.02
N ALA A 49 15.20 -8.03 34.25
CA ALA A 49 15.44 -6.68 33.73
C ALA A 49 15.52 -6.77 32.21
N VAL A 50 14.78 -5.91 31.51
CA VAL A 50 14.68 -5.90 30.05
C VAL A 50 15.12 -4.55 29.54
N PHE A 51 16.00 -4.54 28.54
CA PHE A 51 16.54 -3.34 27.91
C PHE A 51 16.25 -3.42 26.41
N GLY A 52 15.73 -2.33 25.85
CA GLY A 52 15.57 -2.15 24.42
C GLY A 52 16.75 -1.37 23.88
N LEU A 53 17.44 -1.93 22.88
CA LEU A 53 18.59 -1.29 22.24
C LEU A 53 18.24 -0.84 20.83
N VAL A 54 18.54 0.41 20.51
CA VAL A 54 18.46 1.01 19.18
C VAL A 54 19.81 1.67 18.88
N ASP A 55 20.40 1.38 17.72
CA ASP A 55 21.73 1.87 17.31
C ASP A 55 22.83 1.68 18.38
N GLY A 56 22.80 0.53 19.05
CA GLY A 56 23.78 0.15 20.07
C GLY A 56 23.64 0.91 21.41
N LYS A 57 22.57 1.70 21.59
CA LYS A 57 22.29 2.43 22.83
C LYS A 57 20.99 1.96 23.47
N VAL A 58 20.90 2.06 24.80
CA VAL A 58 19.65 1.75 25.53
C VAL A 58 18.64 2.86 25.25
N ALA A 59 17.56 2.52 24.53
CA ALA A 59 16.46 3.42 24.22
C ALA A 59 15.38 3.41 25.32
N SER A 60 15.11 2.23 25.89
CA SER A 60 14.15 2.07 26.97
C SER A 60 14.47 0.83 27.82
N SER A 61 13.93 0.75 29.03
CA SER A 61 14.08 -0.43 29.88
C SER A 61 12.93 -0.56 30.87
N PHE A 62 12.73 -1.77 31.39
CA PHE A 62 11.88 -2.02 32.54
C PHE A 62 12.42 -3.15 33.41
N VAL A 63 11.93 -3.22 34.65
CA VAL A 63 12.30 -4.24 35.63
C VAL A 63 11.04 -4.92 36.16
N GLY A 64 11.12 -6.23 36.42
CA GLY A 64 10.02 -7.06 36.89
C GLY A 64 9.21 -7.69 35.76
N ALA A 65 8.34 -8.64 36.13
CA ALA A 65 7.42 -9.27 35.19
C ALA A 65 6.31 -8.29 34.78
N GLN A 66 6.04 -8.21 33.48
CA GLN A 66 5.01 -7.35 32.87
C GLN A 66 3.99 -8.23 32.15
N GLY A 67 2.75 -7.72 31.99
CA GLY A 67 1.73 -8.35 31.17
C GLY A 67 1.95 -8.14 29.68
N ILE A 68 1.24 -8.90 28.84
CA ILE A 68 1.40 -8.87 27.37
C ILE A 68 1.21 -7.48 26.76
N ASP A 69 0.24 -6.69 27.21
CA ASP A 69 -0.02 -5.35 26.65
C ASP A 69 1.09 -4.35 26.96
N ALA A 70 1.69 -4.44 28.15
CA ALA A 70 2.83 -3.62 28.53
C ALA A 70 4.09 -4.00 27.74
N VAL A 71 4.31 -5.31 27.53
CA VAL A 71 5.39 -5.80 26.67
C VAL A 71 5.18 -5.37 25.22
N ARG A 72 3.97 -5.49 24.68
CA ARG A 72 3.63 -5.06 23.33
C ARG A 72 3.89 -3.57 23.14
N SER A 73 3.42 -2.74 24.05
CA SER A 73 3.68 -1.28 24.04
C SER A 73 5.18 -0.98 24.10
N PHE A 74 5.92 -1.67 24.97
CA PHE A 74 7.37 -1.50 25.10
C PHE A 74 8.11 -1.83 23.81
N VAL A 75 7.80 -2.99 23.20
CA VAL A 75 8.44 -3.46 21.98
C VAL A 75 8.07 -2.57 20.78
N GLN A 76 6.81 -2.15 20.66
CA GLN A 76 6.37 -1.22 19.61
C GLN A 76 7.09 0.13 19.70
N GLY A 77 7.33 0.65 20.91
CA GLY A 77 8.07 1.89 21.11
C GLY A 77 9.56 1.83 20.74
N LEU A 78 10.11 0.63 20.48
CA LEU A 78 11.48 0.44 19.99
C LEU A 78 11.57 0.39 18.47
N LEU A 79 10.45 0.18 17.78
CA LEU A 79 10.44 0.24 16.33
C LEU A 79 10.64 1.70 15.92
N PRO A 80 11.36 1.97 14.81
CA PRO A 80 11.30 3.30 14.22
C PRO A 80 9.84 3.67 14.02
N ALA A 81 9.46 4.92 14.29
CA ALA A 81 8.20 5.44 13.77
C ALA A 81 8.16 5.06 12.29
N GLU A 82 7.07 4.46 11.80
CA GLU A 82 6.98 4.06 10.39
C GLU A 82 7.40 5.24 9.54
N GLU A 83 8.62 5.19 9.00
CA GLU A 83 9.10 6.21 8.08
C GLU A 83 8.26 5.98 6.84
N ILE A 84 7.19 6.76 6.70
CA ILE A 84 6.42 6.87 5.46
C ILE A 84 7.47 7.03 4.36
N SER A 85 7.51 6.10 3.41
CA SER A 85 8.52 6.12 2.36
C SER A 85 8.48 7.47 1.65
N GLU A 86 9.61 7.93 1.10
CA GLU A 86 9.61 9.20 0.37
C GLU A 86 8.60 9.17 -0.79
N VAL A 87 8.39 8.01 -1.42
CA VAL A 87 7.36 7.80 -2.45
C VAL A 87 5.96 8.06 -1.89
N GLU A 88 5.59 7.46 -0.75
CA GLU A 88 4.28 7.67 -0.13
C GLU A 88 4.07 9.13 0.30
N ARG A 89 5.13 9.81 0.79
CA ARG A 89 5.06 11.24 1.12
C ARG A 89 4.78 12.08 -0.13
N LEU A 90 5.49 11.82 -1.22
CA LEU A 90 5.33 12.53 -2.48
C LEU A 90 3.95 12.28 -3.11
N VAL A 91 3.46 11.04 -3.09
CA VAL A 91 2.11 10.69 -3.54
C VAL A 91 1.05 11.43 -2.73
N ALA A 92 1.24 11.55 -1.41
CA ALA A 92 0.30 12.26 -0.54
C ALA A 92 0.22 13.78 -0.81
N LEU A 93 1.24 14.39 -1.41
CA LEU A 93 1.18 15.80 -1.83
C LEU A 93 0.22 16.00 -3.01
N GLY A 94 0.10 14.98 -3.88
CA GLY A 94 -0.91 14.92 -4.95
C GLY A 94 -0.69 15.88 -6.11
N ASP A 95 0.38 16.67 -6.12
CA ASP A 95 0.74 17.53 -7.25
C ASP A 95 1.62 16.80 -8.28
N GLU A 96 1.57 17.27 -9.53
CA GLU A 96 2.29 16.66 -10.65
C GLU A 96 3.80 16.59 -10.42
N ALA A 97 4.43 17.62 -9.83
CA ALA A 97 5.88 17.64 -9.62
C ALA A 97 6.29 16.57 -8.60
N SER A 98 5.54 16.44 -7.51
CA SER A 98 5.75 15.41 -6.49
C SER A 98 5.52 14.00 -7.06
N LEU A 99 4.49 13.80 -7.88
CA LEU A 99 4.21 12.51 -8.52
C LEU A 99 5.30 12.11 -9.52
N VAL A 100 5.80 13.06 -10.32
CA VAL A 100 6.94 12.84 -11.22
C VAL A 100 8.21 12.47 -10.43
N GLN A 101 8.44 13.13 -9.29
CA GLN A 101 9.55 12.79 -8.41
C GLN A 101 9.38 11.39 -7.81
N ALA A 102 8.16 11.01 -7.39
CA ALA A 102 7.86 9.68 -6.89
C ALA A 102 8.19 8.59 -7.94
N LEU A 103 7.81 8.83 -9.19
CA LEU A 103 8.12 7.94 -10.32
C LEU A 103 9.60 7.93 -10.74
N THR A 104 10.40 8.89 -10.29
CA THR A 104 11.85 8.85 -10.45
C THR A 104 12.49 7.89 -9.43
N ILE A 105 11.86 7.72 -8.27
CA ILE A 105 12.30 6.79 -7.22
C ILE A 105 11.80 5.37 -7.53
N GLU A 106 10.52 5.23 -7.88
CA GLU A 106 9.86 3.96 -8.16
C GLU A 106 8.93 4.11 -9.37
N ALA A 107 9.43 3.72 -10.55
CA ALA A 107 8.80 4.03 -11.84
C ALA A 107 7.46 3.32 -12.10
N ASP A 108 7.20 2.22 -11.41
CA ASP A 108 6.01 1.37 -11.47
C ASP A 108 5.15 1.46 -10.19
N ASN A 109 5.37 2.49 -9.36
CA ASN A 109 4.54 2.70 -8.19
C ASN A 109 3.08 2.98 -8.60
N ILE A 110 2.19 2.06 -8.24
CA ILE A 110 0.79 2.05 -8.68
C ILE A 110 0.08 3.36 -8.31
N SER A 111 0.23 3.83 -7.08
CA SER A 111 -0.45 5.04 -6.62
C SER A 111 0.05 6.30 -7.35
N ALA A 112 1.36 6.42 -7.54
CA ALA A 112 1.95 7.55 -8.27
C ALA A 112 1.55 7.55 -9.75
N VAL A 113 1.62 6.39 -10.42
CA VAL A 113 1.25 6.22 -11.83
C VAL A 113 -0.21 6.60 -12.05
N THR A 114 -1.12 6.03 -11.26
CA THR A 114 -2.56 6.28 -11.37
C THR A 114 -2.91 7.74 -11.10
N ALA A 115 -2.36 8.35 -10.05
CA ALA A 115 -2.63 9.74 -9.70
C ALA A 115 -2.14 10.70 -10.80
N LEU A 116 -0.92 10.48 -11.33
CA LEU A 116 -0.38 11.32 -12.40
C LEU A 116 -1.16 11.14 -13.71
N ALA A 117 -1.49 9.91 -14.09
CA ALA A 117 -2.28 9.64 -15.27
C ALA A 117 -3.66 10.32 -15.19
N LEU A 118 -4.31 10.30 -14.02
CA LEU A 118 -5.57 11.01 -13.82
C LEU A 118 -5.42 12.53 -13.98
N LEU A 119 -4.41 13.14 -13.36
CA LEU A 119 -4.16 14.58 -13.51
C LEU A 119 -3.94 15.00 -14.98
N LEU A 120 -3.22 14.19 -15.74
CA LEU A 120 -2.97 14.45 -17.17
C LEU A 120 -4.28 14.37 -17.97
N VAL A 121 -5.09 13.35 -17.73
CA VAL A 121 -6.40 13.21 -18.39
C VAL A 121 -7.34 14.37 -18.04
N GLU A 122 -7.35 14.81 -16.78
CA GLU A 122 -8.18 15.95 -16.35
C GLU A 122 -7.69 17.30 -16.91
N ARG A 123 -6.38 17.44 -17.13
CA ARG A 123 -5.79 18.65 -17.72
C ARG A 123 -6.13 18.79 -19.20
N ASP A 124 -6.26 17.66 -19.92
CA ASP A 124 -6.64 17.59 -21.33
C ASP A 124 -5.79 18.51 -22.24
N GLY A 125 -4.48 18.59 -21.96
CA GLY A 125 -3.53 19.34 -22.79
C GLY A 125 -3.01 18.53 -23.97
N ASP A 126 -2.37 19.22 -24.93
CA ASP A 126 -1.75 18.58 -26.10
C ASP A 126 -0.75 17.49 -25.69
N GLY A 127 -1.11 16.22 -25.93
CA GLY A 127 -0.28 15.05 -25.65
C GLY A 127 -0.41 14.48 -24.23
N ASP A 128 -1.26 15.05 -23.37
CA ASP A 128 -1.47 14.57 -22.01
C ASP A 128 -2.15 13.21 -21.96
N THR A 129 -3.16 12.99 -22.81
CA THR A 129 -3.87 11.69 -22.91
C THR A 129 -2.92 10.57 -23.34
N ASP A 130 -2.06 10.83 -24.32
CA ASP A 130 -1.00 9.91 -24.75
C ASP A 130 0.02 9.64 -23.64
N ALA A 131 0.40 10.66 -22.87
CA ALA A 131 1.31 10.52 -21.74
C ALA A 131 0.68 9.69 -20.62
N ALA A 132 -0.61 9.90 -20.32
CA ALA A 132 -1.35 9.12 -19.34
C ALA A 132 -1.42 7.64 -19.72
N LEU A 133 -1.74 7.32 -20.99
CA LEU A 133 -1.78 5.93 -21.45
C LEU A 133 -0.41 5.23 -21.32
N LYS A 134 0.69 5.91 -21.68
CA LYS A 134 2.06 5.39 -21.51
C LYS A 134 2.47 5.19 -20.05
N LEU A 135 1.90 5.97 -19.12
CA LEU A 135 2.12 5.78 -17.69
C LEU A 135 1.41 4.51 -17.22
N LEU A 136 0.15 4.32 -17.62
CA LEU A 136 -0.64 3.15 -17.22
C LEU A 136 -0.03 1.83 -17.72
N ASP A 137 0.65 1.82 -18.87
CA ASP A 137 1.38 0.65 -19.40
C ASP A 137 2.49 0.13 -18.46
N ARG A 138 2.91 0.91 -17.46
CA ARG A 138 3.96 0.53 -16.49
C ARG A 138 3.46 -0.36 -15.37
N ILE A 139 2.15 -0.43 -15.15
CA ILE A 139 1.54 -1.10 -14.01
C ILE A 139 0.50 -2.14 -14.44
N PRO A 140 0.19 -3.15 -13.61
CA PRO A 140 -0.84 -4.13 -13.93
C PRO A 140 -2.21 -3.47 -14.14
N GLU A 141 -2.98 -4.02 -15.07
CA GLU A 141 -4.35 -3.56 -15.32
C GLU A 141 -5.25 -3.77 -14.10
N SER A 142 -6.01 -2.74 -13.73
CA SER A 142 -7.02 -2.76 -12.68
C SER A 142 -8.31 -2.08 -13.17
N ALA A 143 -9.38 -2.13 -12.37
CA ALA A 143 -10.60 -1.38 -12.70
C ALA A 143 -10.34 0.13 -12.78
N GLU A 144 -9.43 0.64 -11.95
CA GLU A 144 -9.06 2.05 -11.92
C GLU A 144 -8.24 2.43 -13.16
N THR A 145 -7.24 1.62 -13.54
CA THR A 145 -6.43 1.93 -14.73
C THR A 145 -7.25 1.83 -16.02
N ARG A 146 -8.18 0.87 -16.13
CA ARG A 146 -9.13 0.82 -17.26
C ARG A 146 -9.99 2.06 -17.34
N ARG A 147 -10.49 2.54 -16.20
CA ARG A 147 -11.31 3.75 -16.15
C ARG A 147 -10.52 4.98 -16.59
N ILE A 148 -9.30 5.17 -16.10
CA ILE A 148 -8.45 6.30 -16.51
C ILE A 148 -8.09 6.20 -17.99
N ALA A 149 -7.74 5.01 -18.49
CA ALA A 149 -7.47 4.79 -19.91
C ALA A 149 -8.69 5.08 -20.79
N ALA A 150 -9.88 4.70 -20.34
CA ALA A 150 -11.12 5.02 -21.03
C ALA A 150 -11.37 6.53 -21.05
N MET A 151 -11.24 7.23 -19.91
CA MET A 151 -11.34 8.68 -19.83
C MET A 151 -10.36 9.39 -20.80
N ALA A 152 -9.14 8.88 -20.95
CA ALA A 152 -8.15 9.42 -21.89
C ALA A 152 -8.54 9.26 -23.37
N ARG A 153 -9.35 8.25 -23.70
CA ARG A 153 -9.75 7.91 -25.08
C ARG A 153 -11.13 8.44 -25.46
N THR A 154 -11.95 8.79 -24.47
CA THR A 154 -13.34 9.19 -24.69
C THR A 154 -13.53 10.69 -24.52
N GLU A 155 -14.11 11.31 -25.53
CA GLU A 155 -14.68 12.65 -25.40
C GLU A 155 -16.02 12.62 -24.66
N ALA A 156 -16.40 13.75 -24.08
CA ALA A 156 -17.72 13.92 -23.49
C ALA A 156 -18.83 13.71 -24.54
N VAL A 157 -19.83 12.92 -24.18
CA VAL A 157 -20.97 12.58 -25.04
C VAL A 157 -22.28 13.01 -24.37
N ASP A 158 -23.08 13.78 -25.10
CA ASP A 158 -24.35 14.34 -24.60
C ASP A 158 -25.40 13.24 -24.33
N ASP A 159 -25.50 12.25 -25.23
CA ASP A 159 -26.41 11.11 -25.10
C ASP A 159 -25.63 9.80 -25.19
N ILE A 160 -25.19 9.31 -24.03
CA ILE A 160 -24.47 8.06 -23.88
C ILE A 160 -25.31 6.88 -24.37
N GLU A 161 -26.63 6.85 -24.12
CA GLU A 161 -27.47 5.71 -24.49
C GLU A 161 -27.68 5.61 -26.00
N ALA A 162 -27.92 6.73 -26.67
CA ALA A 162 -27.98 6.77 -28.12
C ALA A 162 -26.63 6.39 -28.74
N THR A 163 -25.52 6.89 -28.18
CA THR A 163 -24.17 6.56 -28.65
C THR A 163 -23.87 5.06 -28.53
N LEU A 164 -24.15 4.47 -27.36
CA LEU A 164 -24.00 3.03 -27.15
C LEU A 164 -24.89 2.22 -28.10
N ALA A 165 -26.12 2.67 -28.38
CA ALA A 165 -27.01 2.01 -29.31
C ALA A 165 -26.47 1.99 -30.75
N GLU A 166 -25.86 3.09 -31.21
CA GLU A 166 -25.24 3.16 -32.53
C GLU A 166 -23.99 2.29 -32.63
N LEU A 167 -23.07 2.40 -31.66
CA LEU A 167 -21.84 1.59 -31.62
C LEU A 167 -22.13 0.09 -31.57
N LEU A 168 -23.20 -0.32 -30.88
CA LEU A 168 -23.59 -1.74 -30.79
C LEU A 168 -23.92 -2.35 -32.16
N LYS A 169 -24.36 -1.54 -33.14
CA LYS A 169 -24.72 -2.05 -34.49
C LYS A 169 -23.51 -2.58 -35.24
N THR A 170 -22.32 -2.03 -34.97
CA THR A 170 -21.07 -2.28 -35.69
C THR A 170 -20.02 -2.96 -34.82
N ALA A 171 -20.16 -2.98 -33.49
CA ALA A 171 -19.19 -3.53 -32.53
C ALA A 171 -18.75 -4.98 -32.78
N LYS A 172 -19.54 -5.78 -33.51
CA LYS A 172 -19.15 -7.14 -33.89
C LYS A 172 -18.01 -7.15 -34.92
N ASP A 173 -18.12 -6.27 -35.91
CA ASP A 173 -17.26 -6.27 -37.09
C ASP A 173 -16.23 -5.12 -37.08
N ASP A 174 -16.45 -4.11 -36.24
CA ASP A 174 -15.56 -2.96 -36.06
C ASP A 174 -14.96 -2.97 -34.65
N GLU A 175 -13.64 -3.13 -34.58
CA GLU A 175 -12.87 -3.13 -33.33
C GLU A 175 -12.79 -1.74 -32.67
N ALA A 176 -12.76 -0.67 -33.46
CA ALA A 176 -12.73 0.68 -32.94
C ALA A 176 -14.07 1.03 -32.28
N ASP A 177 -15.19 0.67 -32.92
CA ASP A 177 -16.51 0.88 -32.32
C ASP A 177 -16.72 0.02 -31.08
N ARG A 178 -16.21 -1.21 -31.08
CA ARG A 178 -16.23 -2.07 -29.89
C ARG A 178 -15.40 -1.50 -28.75
N GLN A 179 -14.20 -1.00 -29.03
CA GLN A 179 -13.34 -0.37 -28.03
C GLN A 179 -14.01 0.87 -27.45
N ARG A 180 -14.56 1.74 -28.31
CA ARG A 180 -15.29 2.94 -27.89
C ARG A 180 -16.52 2.59 -27.03
N PHE A 181 -17.23 1.52 -27.38
CA PHE A 181 -18.35 1.03 -26.58
C PHE A 181 -17.88 0.61 -25.17
N VAL A 182 -16.79 -0.15 -25.07
CA VAL A 182 -16.23 -0.58 -23.78
C VAL A 182 -15.74 0.63 -22.98
N ASP A 183 -15.03 1.57 -23.59
CA ASP A 183 -14.52 2.76 -22.91
C ASP A 183 -15.66 3.58 -22.30
N LEU A 184 -16.78 3.79 -23.03
CA LEU A 184 -17.96 4.46 -22.48
C LEU A 184 -18.54 3.75 -21.26
N LEU A 185 -18.49 2.42 -21.21
CA LEU A 185 -18.94 1.66 -20.04
C LEU A 185 -17.98 1.76 -18.85
N GLU A 186 -16.67 1.84 -19.11
CA GLU A 186 -15.68 2.04 -18.05
C GLU A 186 -15.80 3.45 -17.45
N VAL A 187 -16.09 4.47 -18.27
CA VAL A 187 -16.36 5.85 -17.80
C VAL A 187 -17.60 5.92 -16.92
N LEU A 188 -18.70 5.26 -17.31
CA LEU A 188 -19.90 5.14 -16.48
C LEU A 188 -19.61 4.46 -15.13
N GLY A 189 -18.67 3.52 -15.13
CA GLY A 189 -18.27 2.78 -13.93
C GLY A 189 -19.21 1.64 -13.58
N PRO A 190 -18.82 0.79 -12.61
CA PRO A 190 -19.55 -0.41 -12.24
C PRO A 190 -20.85 -0.16 -11.48
N ASP A 191 -20.96 0.98 -10.80
CA ASP A 191 -22.12 1.32 -9.96
C ASP A 191 -23.28 1.93 -10.78
N ASP A 192 -23.05 2.32 -12.03
CA ASP A 192 -24.12 2.80 -12.90
C ASP A 192 -25.01 1.63 -13.36
N PRO A 193 -26.33 1.68 -13.10
CA PRO A 193 -27.25 0.59 -13.44
C PRO A 193 -27.33 0.30 -14.95
N ARG A 194 -26.97 1.27 -15.80
CA ARG A 194 -26.93 1.12 -17.25
C ARG A 194 -25.77 0.22 -17.68
N THR A 195 -24.64 0.24 -16.97
CA THR A 195 -23.43 -0.52 -17.30
C THR A 195 -23.72 -2.02 -17.42
N ALA A 196 -24.40 -2.61 -16.43
CA ALA A 196 -24.76 -4.03 -16.46
C ALA A 196 -25.73 -4.40 -17.60
N THR A 197 -26.59 -3.47 -18.00
CA THR A 197 -27.55 -3.67 -19.10
C THR A 197 -26.84 -3.65 -20.45
N TRP A 198 -25.96 -2.67 -20.67
CA TRP A 198 -25.23 -2.53 -21.92
C TRP A 198 -24.14 -3.59 -22.10
N ARG A 199 -23.46 -4.02 -21.03
CA ARG A 199 -22.53 -5.18 -21.09
C ARG A 199 -23.24 -6.43 -21.61
N ARG A 200 -24.44 -6.75 -21.11
CA ARG A 200 -25.22 -7.91 -21.58
C ARG A 200 -25.61 -7.79 -23.06
N ARG A 201 -25.98 -6.58 -23.50
CA ARG A 201 -26.31 -6.31 -24.92
C ARG A 201 -25.09 -6.51 -25.82
N LEU A 202 -23.93 -6.00 -25.42
CA LEU A 202 -22.68 -6.23 -26.15
C LEU A 202 -22.35 -7.71 -26.26
N THR A 203 -22.40 -8.45 -25.14
CA THR A 203 -22.16 -9.90 -25.17
C THR A 203 -23.10 -10.60 -26.15
N SER A 204 -24.39 -10.24 -26.17
CA SER A 204 -25.37 -10.84 -27.08
C SER A 204 -25.17 -10.45 -28.55
N ALA A 205 -24.47 -9.35 -28.85
CA ALA A 205 -24.17 -8.95 -30.22
C ALA A 205 -22.91 -9.64 -30.77
N LEU A 206 -21.98 -10.03 -29.89
CA LEU A 206 -20.72 -10.67 -30.26
C LEU A 206 -20.85 -12.19 -30.51
N PHE A 207 -21.85 -12.85 -29.91
CA PHE A 207 -22.10 -14.29 -30.02
C PHE A 207 -23.44 -14.57 -30.69
#